data_AF-A0A4S4DB10-F1
#
_entry.id   AF-A0A4S4DB10-F1
#
_cell.length_a   1.000
_cell.length_b   1.000
_cell.length_c   1.000
_cell.angle_alpha   90.00
_cell.angle_beta   90.00
_cell.angle_gamma   90.00
#
_symmetry.space_group_name_H-M   'P 1'
#
loop_
_entity.id
_entity.type
_entity.pdbx_description
1 polymer ?
#
loop_
_entity_poly.entity_id
_entity_poly.type
_entity_poly.pdbx_seq_one_letter_code
_entity_poly.pdbx_strand_id
1 'polypeptide(L)'
;MWRFLPAVVIFYLSLFTNSELLLHANVDTFIVFLSAVPIFVAIGETLYLHQPWPAIRTWISLATIFGGSVLYVTTDYQFTLMAYSWALAYLASMSIDFVYIKHVVITIGLNTWGLVLYNNLEALLLFPLGLLIMGELNKIKHEISLNASPTAASDPYIFAVSKCL
;
A
#
# COMPACT_ATOMS: atom_id res chain seq x y z
N MET A 1 -4.59 -5.70 -23.17
CA MET A 1 -4.92 -6.15 -21.81
C MET A 1 -3.75 -6.88 -21.12
N TRP A 2 -3.05 -7.82 -21.76
CA TRP A 2 -1.96 -8.60 -21.12
C TRP A 2 -0.71 -7.78 -20.71
N ARG A 3 -0.53 -6.56 -21.23
CA ARG A 3 0.57 -5.66 -20.85
C ARG A 3 0.32 -4.92 -19.53
N PHE A 4 -0.92 -4.90 -19.03
CA PHE A 4 -1.30 -4.25 -17.76
C PHE A 4 -1.27 -5.20 -16.56
N LEU A 5 -1.46 -6.50 -16.81
CA LEU A 5 -1.42 -7.57 -15.81
C LEU A 5 -0.22 -7.50 -14.83
N PRO A 6 1.03 -7.26 -15.28
CA PRO A 6 2.17 -7.22 -14.36
C PRO A 6 2.15 -5.98 -13.45
N ALA A 7 1.66 -4.83 -13.93
CA ALA A 7 1.49 -3.63 -13.11
C ALA A 7 0.61 -3.91 -11.92
N VAL A 8 -0.37 -4.77 -12.16
CA VAL A 8 -1.47 -4.99 -11.26
C VAL A 8 -1.21 -6.10 -10.27
N VAL A 9 -0.42 -7.10 -10.66
CA VAL A 9 0.17 -8.03 -9.70
C VAL A 9 1.06 -7.27 -8.71
N ILE A 10 1.87 -6.30 -9.18
CA ILE A 10 2.74 -5.47 -8.33
C ILE A 10 1.92 -4.55 -7.42
N PHE A 11 0.89 -3.90 -7.95
CA PHE A 11 -0.03 -3.08 -7.17
C PHE A 11 -0.73 -3.89 -6.07
N TYR A 12 -1.21 -5.10 -6.40
CA TYR A 12 -1.85 -5.98 -5.44
C TYR A 12 -0.89 -6.48 -4.36
N LEU A 13 0.36 -6.83 -4.74
CA LEU A 13 1.42 -7.17 -3.79
C LEU A 13 1.69 -6.03 -2.81
N SER A 14 1.71 -4.80 -3.30
CA SER A 14 1.93 -3.58 -2.51
C SER A 14 0.76 -3.29 -1.57
N LEU A 15 -0.47 -3.52 -2.02
CA LEU A 15 -1.67 -3.43 -1.19
C LEU A 15 -1.65 -4.46 -0.06
N PHE A 16 -1.34 -5.71 -0.38
CA PHE A 16 -1.26 -6.80 0.60
C PHE A 16 -0.17 -6.54 1.64
N THR A 17 1.04 -6.16 1.22
CA THR A 17 2.11 -5.80 2.16
C THR A 17 1.75 -4.60 3.02
N ASN A 18 1.00 -3.63 2.49
CA ASN A 18 0.52 -2.50 3.27
C ASN A 18 -0.47 -2.94 4.37
N SER A 19 -1.43 -3.80 4.05
CA SER A 19 -2.40 -4.32 5.02
C SER A 19 -1.75 -5.17 6.12
N GLU A 20 -0.82 -6.07 5.76
CA GLU A 20 -0.09 -6.90 6.73
C GLU A 20 0.83 -6.06 7.62
N LEU A 21 1.47 -5.02 7.06
CA LEU A 21 2.30 -4.11 7.81
C LEU A 21 1.49 -3.34 8.87
N LEU A 22 0.34 -2.79 8.51
CA LEU A 22 -0.52 -2.06 9.45
C LEU A 22 -1.09 -2.95 10.56
N LEU A 23 -1.26 -4.26 10.29
CA LEU A 23 -1.69 -5.24 11.28
C LEU A 23 -0.62 -5.57 12.32
N HIS A 24 0.67 -5.51 11.94
CA HIS A 24 1.79 -5.95 12.78
C HIS A 24 2.72 -4.83 13.24
N ALA A 25 2.60 -3.61 12.71
CA ALA A 25 3.47 -2.48 13.03
C ALA A 25 2.71 -1.29 13.61
N ASN A 26 3.39 -0.55 14.48
CA ASN A 26 2.90 0.74 14.96
C ASN A 26 2.92 1.79 13.83
N VAL A 27 1.94 2.71 13.84
CA VAL A 27 1.74 3.75 12.82
C VAL A 27 2.98 4.66 12.70
N ASP A 28 3.67 4.91 13.81
CA ASP A 28 4.86 5.76 13.84
C ASP A 28 6.03 5.17 13.05
N THR A 29 6.22 3.86 13.15
CA THR A 29 7.24 3.15 12.35
C THR A 29 6.86 3.18 10.87
N PHE A 30 5.58 2.95 10.56
CA PHE A 30 5.09 3.01 9.19
C PHE A 30 5.37 4.36 8.51
N ILE A 31 5.18 5.48 9.22
CA ILE A 31 5.45 6.83 8.71
C ILE A 31 6.92 7.00 8.29
N VAL A 32 7.86 6.43 9.03
CA VAL A 32 9.29 6.48 8.68
C VAL A 32 9.56 5.78 7.36
N PHE A 33 9.03 4.57 7.17
CA PHE A 33 9.22 3.84 5.92
C PHE A 33 8.55 4.54 4.74
N LEU A 34 7.36 5.11 4.94
CA LEU A 34 6.67 5.89 3.91
C LEU A 34 7.47 7.12 3.47
N SER A 35 8.12 7.79 4.42
CA SER A 35 9.00 8.93 4.11
C SER A 35 10.27 8.55 3.34
N ALA A 36 10.69 7.27 3.42
CA ALA A 36 11.85 6.76 2.68
C ALA A 36 11.50 6.37 1.25
N VAL A 37 10.27 5.91 0.97
CA VAL A 37 9.79 5.53 -0.38
C VAL A 37 10.22 6.53 -1.48
N PRO A 38 9.97 7.86 -1.38
CA PRO A 38 10.31 8.78 -2.47
C PRO A 38 11.81 8.88 -2.76
N ILE A 39 12.69 8.57 -1.79
CA ILE A 39 14.14 8.49 -2.01
C ILE A 39 14.46 7.30 -2.93
N PHE A 40 13.93 6.12 -2.61
CA PHE A 40 14.12 4.92 -3.42
C PHE A 40 13.48 5.05 -4.81
N VAL A 41 12.29 5.67 -4.88
CA VAL A 41 11.60 5.95 -6.13
C VAL A 41 12.41 6.90 -7.00
N ALA A 42 12.98 7.98 -6.45
CA ALA A 42 13.84 8.89 -7.22
C ALA A 42 15.06 8.16 -7.82
N ILE A 43 15.70 7.28 -7.05
CA ILE A 43 16.81 6.45 -7.54
C ILE A 43 16.32 5.49 -8.63
N GLY A 44 15.20 4.80 -8.39
CA GLY A 44 14.62 3.83 -9.32
C GLY A 44 14.20 4.46 -10.65
N GLU A 45 13.61 5.65 -10.64
CA GLU A 45 13.28 6.39 -11.87
C GLU A 45 14.52 6.77 -12.67
N THR A 46 15.59 7.17 -11.98
CA THR A 46 16.82 7.56 -12.65
C THR A 46 17.51 6.34 -13.29
N LEU A 47 17.52 5.19 -12.59
CA LEU A 47 18.17 3.97 -13.05
C LEU A 47 17.35 3.20 -14.09
N TYR A 48 16.06 2.98 -13.84
CA TYR A 48 15.21 2.14 -14.70
C TYR A 48 14.56 2.93 -15.84
N LEU A 49 14.15 4.19 -15.60
CA LEU A 49 13.47 5.02 -16.61
C LEU A 49 14.43 5.99 -17.31
N HIS A 50 15.72 6.00 -16.95
CA HIS A 50 16.75 6.89 -17.52
C HIS A 50 16.36 8.39 -17.48
N GLN A 51 15.57 8.77 -16.46
CA GLN A 51 15.20 10.17 -16.21
C GLN A 51 16.43 10.95 -15.72
N PRO A 52 16.49 12.28 -15.91
CA PRO A 52 17.57 13.09 -15.36
C PRO A 52 17.58 13.04 -13.83
N TRP A 53 18.77 13.06 -13.24
CA TRP A 53 18.92 13.05 -11.78
C TRP A 53 18.17 14.23 -11.15
N PRO A 54 17.50 14.02 -9.99
CA PRO A 54 16.83 15.09 -9.28
C PRO A 54 17.81 16.21 -8.91
N ALA A 55 17.36 17.45 -8.94
CA ALA A 55 18.15 18.58 -8.49
C ALA A 55 18.54 18.43 -7.01
N ILE A 56 19.68 19.01 -6.62
CA ILE A 56 20.18 18.94 -5.24
C ILE A 56 19.16 19.48 -4.21
N ARG A 57 18.33 20.45 -4.60
CA ARG A 57 17.24 20.99 -3.77
C ARG A 57 16.18 19.93 -3.45
N THR A 58 15.85 19.06 -4.42
CA THR A 58 14.92 17.95 -4.22
C THR A 58 15.52 16.93 -3.26
N TRP A 59 16.81 16.60 -3.41
CA TRP A 59 17.51 15.73 -2.48
C TRP A 59 17.50 16.26 -1.03
N ILE A 60 17.73 17.55 -0.84
CA ILE A 60 17.65 18.18 0.48
C ILE A 60 16.22 18.12 1.05
N SER A 61 15.19 18.30 0.21
CA SER A 61 13.79 18.16 0.64
C SER A 61 13.48 16.72 1.09
N LEU A 62 13.87 15.73 0.29
CA LEU A 62 13.69 14.32 0.61
C LEU A 62 14.41 13.93 1.90
N ALA A 63 15.66 14.41 2.06
CA ALA A 63 16.44 14.20 3.28
C ALA A 63 15.81 14.88 4.50
N THR A 64 15.23 16.07 4.34
CA THR A 64 14.53 16.76 5.45
C THR A 64 13.29 15.99 5.90
N ILE A 65 12.48 15.48 4.96
CA ILE A 65 11.27 14.72 5.28
C ILE A 65 11.64 13.40 5.99
N PHE A 66 12.64 12.67 5.47
CA PHE A 66 13.12 11.45 6.10
C PHE A 66 13.80 11.71 7.45
N GLY A 67 14.58 12.78 7.58
CA GLY A 67 15.20 13.17 8.84
C GLY A 67 14.15 13.52 9.90
N GLY A 68 13.08 14.23 9.51
CA GLY A 68 11.97 14.57 10.41
C GLY A 68 11.22 13.34 10.92
N SER A 69 10.98 12.34 10.06
CA SER A 69 10.31 11.11 10.47
C SER A 69 11.18 10.24 11.39
N VAL A 70 12.49 10.16 11.13
CA VAL A 70 13.42 9.45 12.02
C VAL A 70 13.47 10.12 13.40
N LEU A 71 13.56 11.45 13.46
CA LEU A 71 13.52 12.18 14.73
C LEU A 71 12.21 11.91 15.49
N TYR A 72 11.08 11.84 14.79
CA TYR A 72 9.79 11.52 15.39
C TYR A 72 9.79 10.15 16.08
N VAL A 73 10.27 9.09 15.41
CA VAL A 73 10.22 7.71 15.95
C VAL A 73 11.22 7.47 17.10
N THR A 74 12.30 8.26 17.20
CA THR A 74 13.30 8.08 18.28
C THR A 74 12.73 8.29 19.69
N THR A 75 11.55 8.89 19.81
CA THR A 75 10.89 9.16 21.09
C THR A 75 9.99 7.99 21.56
N ASP A 76 9.57 7.10 20.66
CA ASP A 76 8.59 6.04 20.94
C ASP A 76 9.10 4.68 20.42
N TYR A 77 10.01 4.05 21.18
CA TYR A 77 10.77 2.89 20.72
C TYR A 77 10.08 1.58 21.12
N GLN A 78 9.22 1.04 20.26
CA GLN A 78 8.72 -0.34 20.31
C GLN A 78 9.32 -1.15 19.15
N PHE A 79 10.42 -1.86 19.42
CA PHE A 79 11.13 -2.63 18.40
C PHE A 79 10.61 -4.06 18.27
N THR A 80 9.98 -4.36 17.13
CA THR A 80 9.54 -5.71 16.77
C THR A 80 10.17 -6.12 15.45
N LEU A 81 10.95 -7.21 15.45
CA LEU A 81 11.64 -7.73 14.25
C LEU A 81 10.67 -8.05 13.10
N MET A 82 9.50 -8.59 13.43
CA MET A 82 8.45 -8.91 12.46
C MET A 82 7.89 -7.65 11.78
N ALA A 83 7.70 -6.56 12.53
CA ALA A 83 7.23 -5.29 11.98
C ALA A 83 8.24 -4.71 10.99
N TYR A 84 9.55 -4.76 11.32
CA TYR A 84 10.61 -4.27 10.44
C TYR A 84 10.76 -5.10 9.17
N SER A 85 10.59 -6.44 9.22
CA SER A 85 10.64 -7.27 8.01
C SER A 85 9.50 -6.96 7.05
N TRP A 86 8.28 -6.77 7.57
CA TRP A 86 7.13 -6.35 6.77
C TRP A 86 7.29 -4.92 6.25
N ALA A 87 7.90 -4.04 7.04
CA ALA A 87 8.13 -2.65 6.65
C ALA A 87 9.13 -2.54 5.50
N LEU A 88 10.19 -3.36 5.53
CA LEU A 88 11.14 -3.47 4.43
C LEU A 88 10.49 -4.05 3.17
N ALA A 89 9.66 -5.08 3.33
CA ALA A 89 8.91 -5.68 2.21
C ALA A 89 7.95 -4.65 1.58
N TYR A 90 7.24 -3.87 2.39
CA TYR A 90 6.40 -2.77 1.95
C TYR A 90 7.19 -1.68 1.22
N LEU A 91 8.33 -1.25 1.78
CA LEU A 91 9.21 -0.25 1.17
C LEU A 91 9.66 -0.69 -0.23
N ALA A 92 10.09 -1.95 -0.37
CA ALA A 92 10.49 -2.51 -1.65
C ALA A 92 9.32 -2.59 -2.63
N SER A 93 8.17 -3.12 -2.19
CA SER A 93 6.98 -3.29 -3.04
C SER A 93 6.47 -1.94 -3.54
N MET A 94 6.33 -0.95 -2.65
CA MET A 94 5.88 0.40 -3.00
C MET A 94 6.86 1.11 -3.93
N SER A 95 8.17 0.98 -3.69
CA SER A 95 9.17 1.61 -4.56
C SER A 95 9.10 1.05 -5.98
N ILE A 96 8.90 -0.26 -6.11
CA ILE A 96 8.71 -0.93 -7.40
C ILE A 96 7.40 -0.46 -8.05
N ASP A 97 6.30 -0.39 -7.30
CA ASP A 97 4.98 0.03 -7.80
C ASP A 97 5.03 1.43 -8.43
N PHE A 98 5.60 2.42 -7.73
CA PHE A 98 5.71 3.79 -8.25
C PHE A 98 6.55 3.88 -9.53
N VAL A 99 7.69 3.19 -9.58
CA VAL A 99 8.57 3.17 -10.76
C VAL A 99 7.90 2.45 -11.93
N TYR A 100 7.23 1.33 -11.65
CA TYR A 100 6.57 0.51 -12.65
C TYR A 100 5.35 1.22 -13.26
N ILE A 101 4.51 1.86 -12.44
CA ILE A 101 3.39 2.67 -12.92
C ILE A 101 3.90 3.76 -13.86
N LYS A 102 4.95 4.49 -13.50
CA LYS A 102 5.56 5.49 -14.39
C LYS A 102 6.08 4.89 -15.69
N HIS A 103 6.73 3.73 -15.63
CA HIS A 103 7.19 3.03 -16.83
C HIS A 103 6.04 2.69 -17.78
N VAL A 104 4.92 2.20 -17.24
CA VAL A 104 3.69 1.88 -18.00
C VAL A 104 3.09 3.15 -18.61
N VAL A 105 2.96 4.24 -17.84
CA VAL A 105 2.45 5.53 -18.31
C VAL A 105 3.25 6.01 -19.53
N ILE A 106 4.58 6.02 -19.40
CA ILE A 106 5.49 6.52 -20.44
C ILE A 106 5.48 5.60 -21.68
N THR A 107 5.44 4.28 -21.48
CA THR A 107 5.50 3.30 -22.57
C THR A 107 4.23 3.27 -23.41
N ILE A 108 3.07 3.53 -22.81
CA ILE A 108 1.77 3.42 -23.49
C ILE A 108 1.27 4.79 -23.99
N GLY A 109 1.76 5.90 -23.44
CA GLY A 109 1.39 7.25 -23.88
C GLY A 109 -0.10 7.58 -23.65
N LEU A 110 -0.74 6.89 -22.70
CA LEU A 110 -2.13 7.14 -22.33
C LEU A 110 -2.27 8.47 -21.59
N ASN A 111 -3.38 9.16 -21.81
CA ASN A 111 -3.75 10.33 -21.03
C ASN A 111 -4.00 9.94 -19.56
N THR A 112 -3.85 10.88 -18.63
CA THR A 112 -4.07 10.69 -17.18
C THR A 112 -5.46 10.11 -16.88
N TRP A 113 -6.50 10.60 -17.58
CA TRP A 113 -7.86 10.06 -17.50
C TRP A 113 -7.96 8.59 -17.91
N GLY A 114 -7.25 8.20 -18.96
CA GLY A 114 -7.20 6.81 -19.41
C GLY A 114 -6.52 5.93 -18.36
N LEU A 115 -5.41 6.40 -17.79
CA LEU A 115 -4.68 5.66 -16.77
C LEU A 115 -5.51 5.41 -15.51
N VAL A 116 -6.23 6.43 -15.05
CA VAL A 116 -7.13 6.32 -13.89
C VAL A 116 -8.27 5.36 -14.19
N LEU A 117 -8.88 5.43 -15.39
CA LEU A 117 -9.94 4.52 -15.78
C LEU A 117 -9.46 3.05 -15.80
N TYR A 118 -8.28 2.79 -16.39
CA TYR A 118 -7.71 1.44 -16.43
C TYR A 118 -7.40 0.91 -15.04
N ASN A 119 -6.74 1.71 -14.18
CA ASN A 119 -6.45 1.29 -12.81
C ASN A 119 -7.72 0.98 -12.00
N ASN A 120 -8.77 1.79 -12.12
CA ASN A 120 -10.04 1.55 -11.41
C ASN A 120 -10.80 0.33 -11.96
N LEU A 121 -10.83 0.15 -13.28
CA LEU A 121 -11.46 -1.02 -13.90
C LEU A 121 -10.73 -2.31 -13.51
N GLU A 122 -9.41 -2.25 -13.40
CA GLU A 122 -8.58 -3.38 -13.03
C GLU A 122 -8.69 -3.71 -11.54
N ALA A 123 -8.80 -2.69 -10.67
CA ALA A 123 -9.14 -2.87 -9.26
C ALA A 123 -10.52 -3.53 -9.07
N LEU A 124 -11.52 -3.12 -9.87
CA LEU A 124 -12.85 -3.75 -9.87
C LEU A 124 -12.79 -5.23 -10.25
N LEU A 125 -11.94 -5.59 -11.23
CA LEU A 125 -11.74 -6.96 -11.70
C LEU A 125 -11.04 -7.85 -10.66
N LEU A 126 -10.16 -7.28 -9.84
CA LEU A 126 -9.40 -8.01 -8.81
C LEU A 126 -10.05 -8.04 -7.45
N PHE A 127 -11.01 -7.15 -7.18
CA PHE A 127 -11.81 -7.16 -5.96
C PHE A 127 -12.32 -8.57 -5.56
N PRO A 128 -12.94 -9.38 -6.45
CA PRO A 128 -13.39 -10.73 -6.10
C PRO A 128 -12.24 -11.70 -5.78
N LEU A 129 -11.07 -11.54 -6.41
CA LEU A 129 -9.87 -12.33 -6.12
C LEU A 129 -9.28 -11.95 -4.76
N GLY A 130 -9.25 -10.66 -4.43
CA GLY A 130 -8.80 -10.16 -3.13
C GLY A 130 -9.66 -10.68 -1.97
N LEU A 131 -10.97 -10.70 -2.15
CA LEU A 131 -11.93 -11.28 -1.19
C LEU A 131 -11.68 -12.77 -0.92
N LEU A 132 -11.28 -13.54 -1.95
CA LEU A 132 -10.96 -14.96 -1.81
C LEU A 132 -9.62 -15.18 -1.09
N ILE A 133 -8.60 -14.37 -1.41
CA ILE A 133 -7.25 -14.50 -0.84
C ILE A 133 -7.20 -14.05 0.63
N MET A 134 -7.85 -12.92 0.97
CA MET A 134 -7.90 -12.43 2.35
C MET A 134 -8.79 -13.29 3.26
N GLY A 135 -9.61 -14.20 2.69
CA GLY A 135 -10.48 -15.07 3.47
C GLY A 135 -11.60 -14.35 4.23
N GLU A 136 -11.79 -13.05 4.00
CA GLU A 136 -12.85 -12.22 4.57
C GLU A 136 -14.25 -12.79 4.24
N LEU A 137 -14.38 -13.52 3.12
CA LEU A 137 -15.62 -14.22 2.79
C LEU A 137 -16.02 -15.28 3.84
N ASN A 138 -15.04 -15.93 4.47
CA ASN A 138 -15.28 -16.92 5.52
C ASN A 138 -15.61 -16.25 6.85
N LYS A 139 -14.99 -15.10 7.16
CA LYS A 139 -15.33 -14.29 8.34
C LYS A 139 -16.75 -13.73 8.23
N ILE A 140 -17.13 -13.15 7.09
CA ILE A 140 -18.48 -12.65 6.82
C ILE A 140 -19.52 -13.78 6.90
N LYS A 141 -19.23 -14.96 6.34
CA LYS A 141 -20.11 -16.13 6.49
C LYS A 141 -20.28 -16.55 7.95
N HIS A 142 -19.20 -16.51 8.73
CA HIS A 142 -19.22 -16.86 10.15
C HIS A 142 -20.01 -15.83 10.98
N GLU A 143 -19.84 -14.54 10.74
CA GLU A 143 -20.60 -13.47 11.41
C GLU A 143 -22.09 -13.48 11.02
N ILE A 144 -22.42 -13.73 9.76
CA ILE A 144 -23.82 -13.90 9.31
C ILE A 144 -24.44 -15.14 9.97
N SER A 145 -23.69 -16.23 10.14
CA SER A 145 -24.19 -17.43 10.83
C SER A 145 -24.41 -17.22 12.33
N LEU A 146 -23.62 -16.35 12.97
CA LEU A 146 -23.79 -15.94 14.37
C LEU A 146 -24.98 -14.98 14.54
N ASN A 147 -25.15 -13.99 13.64
CA ASN A 147 -26.28 -13.05 13.68
C ASN A 147 -27.62 -13.67 13.23
N ALA A 148 -27.60 -14.81 12.53
CA ALA A 148 -28.81 -15.59 12.23
C ALA A 148 -29.31 -16.41 13.44
N SER A 149 -28.54 -16.47 14.54
CA SER A 149 -29.02 -17.02 15.81
C SER A 149 -29.72 -15.91 16.62
N PRO A 150 -30.94 -16.14 17.14
CA PRO A 150 -31.82 -15.07 17.64
C PRO A 150 -31.40 -14.43 18.99
N THR A 151 -30.15 -14.60 19.42
CA THR A 151 -29.65 -14.09 20.71
C THR A 151 -28.65 -12.93 20.61
N ALA A 152 -28.25 -12.49 19.41
CA ALA A 152 -27.20 -11.45 19.23
C ALA A 152 -27.75 -10.02 19.00
N ALA A 153 -29.02 -9.75 19.28
CA ALA A 153 -29.63 -8.44 19.08
C ALA A 153 -29.25 -7.39 20.15
N SER A 154 -28.29 -7.67 21.03
CA SER A 154 -27.96 -6.81 22.19
C SER A 154 -26.54 -6.27 22.26
N ASP A 155 -25.69 -6.45 21.23
CA ASP A 155 -24.29 -6.00 21.30
C ASP A 155 -24.03 -4.71 20.48
N PRO A 156 -23.77 -3.56 21.14
CA PRO A 156 -23.58 -2.26 20.49
C PRO A 156 -22.28 -2.12 19.67
N TYR A 157 -21.43 -3.16 19.63
CA TYR A 157 -20.13 -3.13 18.94
C TYR A 157 -20.22 -3.40 17.44
N ILE A 158 -21.26 -4.10 16.96
CA ILE A 158 -21.42 -4.44 15.53
C ILE A 158 -21.85 -3.22 14.68
N PHE A 159 -22.54 -2.25 15.28
CA PHE A 159 -23.00 -1.05 14.55
C PHE A 159 -21.86 -0.08 14.18
N ALA A 160 -20.70 -0.16 14.85
CA ALA A 160 -19.58 0.74 14.60
C ALA A 160 -18.79 0.37 13.34
N VAL A 161 -18.66 -0.93 13.02
CA VAL A 161 -17.85 -1.41 11.88
C VAL A 161 -18.51 -1.08 10.54
N SER A 162 -19.85 -1.09 10.46
CA SER A 162 -20.58 -0.76 9.22
C SER A 162 -20.56 0.73 8.84
N LYS A 163 -20.07 1.63 9.71
CA LYS A 163 -20.00 3.08 9.45
C LYS A 163 -18.64 3.57 8.96
N CYS A 164 -17.64 2.69 8.90
CA CYS A 164 -16.29 3.06 8.49
C CYS A 164 -15.92 2.59 7.08
N LEU A 165 -16.89 2.05 6.33
CA LEU A 165 -16.82 1.73 4.91
C LEU A 165 -17.61 2.75 4.10
#